data_AF-A0A7Y8ISD4-F1
#
_entry.id   AF-A0A7Y8ISD4-F1
#
_cell.length_a   1.000
_cell.length_b   1.000
_cell.length_c   1.000
_cell.angle_alpha   90.00
_cell.angle_beta   90.00
_cell.angle_gamma   90.00
#
_symmetry.space_group_name_H-M   'P 1'
#
loop_
_entity.id
_entity.type
_entity.pdbx_description
1 polymer ?
#
loop_
_entity_poly.entity_id
_entity_poly.type
_entity_poly.pdbx_seq_one_letter_code
_entity_poly.pdbx_strand_id
1 'polypeptide(L)'
;MLKSSVLNKSMELPGIKLRKLSGKDIPQIIDIHGAITKKKAHRRWVQQMVKDHLRKQEGVGFVAEIEGQVVGFIIGEMKGEGFGLEKSGWLEVVMVHPHYMGKGIGRSMARKLFDCFKRRGIRDVYTSVLWDAVDMLSFFKSLGFDRSTFINLIKHVD
;
A
#
# COMPACT_ATOMS: atom_id res chain seq x y z
N MET A 1 -5.59 2.03 37.72
CA MET A 1 -6.01 2.11 36.31
C MET A 1 -5.10 3.10 35.60
N LEU A 2 -4.02 2.60 34.98
CA LEU A 2 -3.01 3.45 34.32
C LEU A 2 -3.49 3.86 32.92
N LYS A 3 -3.46 5.17 32.67
CA LYS A 3 -3.70 5.81 31.37
C LYS A 3 -2.61 5.37 30.38
N SER A 4 -2.98 4.55 29.41
CA SER A 4 -2.17 4.23 28.23
C SER A 4 -2.30 5.36 27.20
N SER A 5 -1.54 6.44 27.37
CA SER A 5 -1.50 7.58 26.43
C SER A 5 -0.14 7.77 25.78
N VAL A 6 0.51 6.68 25.38
CA VAL A 6 1.74 6.75 24.58
C VAL A 6 1.61 5.79 23.40
N LEU A 7 0.93 6.25 22.34
CA LEU A 7 1.06 5.62 21.04
C LEU A 7 1.18 6.72 19.98
N ASN A 8 2.17 6.51 19.12
CA ASN A 8 2.42 7.19 17.86
C ASN A 8 3.29 8.47 17.89
N LYS A 9 4.50 8.34 18.44
CA LYS A 9 5.66 9.01 17.82
C LYS A 9 6.02 8.20 16.57
N SER A 10 5.94 8.81 15.39
CA SER A 10 6.39 8.22 14.13
C SER A 10 7.86 7.80 14.30
N MET A 11 8.12 6.50 14.44
CA MET A 11 9.47 5.97 14.32
C MET A 11 9.87 6.13 12.86
N GLU A 12 10.53 7.24 12.54
CA GLU A 12 11.30 7.35 11.32
C GLU A 12 12.43 6.33 11.41
N LEU A 13 12.38 5.32 10.55
CA LEU A 13 13.45 4.34 10.46
C LEU A 13 14.70 5.08 9.95
N PRO A 14 15.84 5.02 10.65
CA PRO A 14 17.06 5.71 10.23
C PRO A 14 17.42 5.35 8.78
N GLY A 15 17.65 6.36 7.95
CA GLY A 15 18.05 6.18 6.55
C GLY A 15 16.92 5.92 5.54
N ILE A 16 15.65 5.83 5.97
CA ILE A 16 14.51 5.67 5.05
C ILE A 16 13.80 7.00 4.83
N LYS A 17 13.77 7.43 3.57
CA LYS A 17 13.05 8.62 3.12
C LYS A 17 11.74 8.22 2.44
N LEU A 18 10.61 8.69 2.98
CA LEU A 18 9.30 8.48 2.36
C LEU A 18 8.85 9.71 1.57
N ARG A 19 8.71 9.57 0.25
CA ARG A 19 8.26 10.65 -0.65
C ARG A 19 7.12 10.21 -1.56
N LYS A 20 6.45 11.18 -2.18
CA LYS A 20 5.41 10.89 -3.18
C LYS A 20 6.01 10.06 -4.33
N LEU A 21 5.23 9.09 -4.79
CA LEU A 21 5.52 8.31 -5.97
C LEU A 21 5.41 9.19 -7.22
N SER A 22 6.30 8.98 -8.17
CA SER A 22 6.35 9.71 -9.44
C SER A 22 6.62 8.77 -10.62
N GLY A 23 6.41 9.27 -11.85
CA GLY A 23 6.70 8.49 -13.06
C GLY A 23 8.18 8.09 -13.21
N LYS A 24 9.10 8.81 -12.56
CA LYS A 24 10.54 8.49 -12.57
C LYS A 24 10.87 7.23 -11.79
N ASP A 25 9.98 6.79 -10.90
CA ASP A 25 10.17 5.61 -10.05
C ASP A 25 9.82 4.29 -10.76
N ILE A 26 9.15 4.36 -11.92
CA ILE A 26 8.68 3.19 -12.68
C ILE A 26 9.78 2.14 -12.92
N PRO A 27 11.01 2.49 -13.37
CA PRO A 27 12.05 1.49 -13.59
C PRO A 27 12.37 0.69 -12.33
N GLN A 28 12.57 1.37 -11.20
CA GLN A 28 12.90 0.72 -9.92
C GLN A 28 11.71 -0.08 -9.35
N ILE A 29 10.48 0.40 -9.54
CA ILE A 29 9.27 -0.34 -9.17
C ILE A 29 9.14 -1.65 -9.96
N ILE A 30 9.46 -1.62 -11.26
CA ILE A 30 9.50 -2.83 -12.09
C ILE A 30 10.55 -3.83 -11.55
N ASP A 31 11.70 -3.35 -11.12
CA ASP A 31 12.76 -4.19 -10.57
C ASP A 31 12.33 -4.83 -9.24
N ILE A 32 11.69 -4.07 -8.35
CA ILE A 32 11.08 -4.60 -7.10
C ILE A 32 10.07 -5.70 -7.43
N HIS A 33 9.16 -5.45 -8.36
CA HIS A 33 8.15 -6.42 -8.76
C HIS A 33 8.80 -7.70 -9.34
N GLY A 34 9.84 -7.54 -10.16
CA GLY A 34 10.60 -8.66 -10.73
C GLY A 34 11.28 -9.52 -9.66
N ALA A 35 11.86 -8.90 -8.65
CA ALA A 35 12.52 -9.59 -7.53
C ALA A 35 11.54 -10.44 -6.70
N ILE A 36 10.28 -10.03 -6.59
CA ILE A 36 9.25 -10.74 -5.83
C ILE A 36 8.59 -11.84 -6.67
N THR A 37 8.13 -11.51 -7.88
CA THR A 37 7.29 -12.42 -8.67
C THR A 37 8.08 -13.47 -9.44
N LYS A 38 9.41 -13.32 -9.57
CA LYS A 38 10.30 -14.15 -10.40
C LYS A 38 9.82 -14.33 -11.86
N LYS A 39 8.87 -13.50 -12.33
CA LYS A 39 8.26 -13.56 -13.66
C LYS A 39 8.50 -12.24 -14.42
N LYS A 40 9.20 -12.32 -15.56
CA LYS A 40 9.45 -11.16 -16.46
C LYS A 40 8.18 -10.61 -17.13
N ALA A 41 7.11 -11.40 -17.18
CA ALA A 41 5.92 -11.15 -18.01
C ALA A 41 5.08 -9.92 -17.61
N HIS A 42 5.33 -9.27 -16.48
CA HIS A 42 4.46 -8.21 -15.95
C HIS A 42 5.02 -6.78 -16.07
N ARG A 43 6.17 -6.55 -16.72
CA ARG A 43 6.77 -5.19 -16.85
C ARG A 43 5.78 -4.15 -17.40
N ARG A 44 5.07 -4.50 -18.48
CA ARG A 44 4.07 -3.62 -19.11
C ARG A 44 2.90 -3.33 -18.17
N TRP A 45 2.43 -4.34 -17.45
CA TRP A 45 1.35 -4.18 -16.48
C TRP A 45 1.77 -3.26 -15.32
N VAL A 46 2.94 -3.48 -14.71
CA VAL A 46 3.44 -2.64 -13.61
C VAL A 46 3.60 -1.19 -14.06
N GLN A 47 4.18 -0.97 -15.24
CA GLN A 47 4.31 0.36 -15.82
C GLN A 47 2.95 1.04 -16.00
N GLN A 48 1.96 0.30 -16.53
CA GLN A 48 0.63 0.84 -16.79
C GLN A 48 -0.11 1.15 -15.48
N MET A 49 -0.08 0.24 -14.51
CA MET A 49 -0.65 0.42 -13.18
C MET A 49 -0.14 1.70 -12.50
N VAL A 50 1.18 1.94 -12.54
CA VAL A 50 1.76 3.16 -11.98
C VAL A 50 1.33 4.42 -12.76
N LYS A 51 1.32 4.35 -14.10
CA LYS A 51 0.89 5.49 -14.93
C LYS A 51 -0.57 5.86 -14.69
N ASP A 52 -1.44 4.86 -14.57
CA ASP A 52 -2.87 5.08 -14.34
C ASP A 52 -3.11 5.63 -12.94
N HIS A 53 -2.41 5.11 -11.93
CA HIS A 53 -2.39 5.70 -10.60
C HIS A 53 -2.06 7.19 -10.61
N LEU A 54 -1.00 7.58 -11.34
CA LEU A 54 -0.55 8.97 -11.39
C LEU A 54 -1.52 9.93 -12.09
N ARG A 55 -2.49 9.40 -12.86
CA ARG A 55 -3.54 10.20 -13.52
C ARG A 55 -4.78 10.38 -12.64
N LYS A 56 -4.97 9.54 -11.62
CA LYS A 56 -6.13 9.59 -10.73
C LYS A 56 -5.97 10.75 -9.74
N GLN A 57 -6.96 11.65 -9.71
CA GLN A 57 -7.01 12.72 -8.69
C GLN A 57 -7.10 12.15 -7.26
N GLU A 58 -7.83 11.03 -7.13
CA GLU A 58 -8.02 10.34 -5.85
C GLU A 58 -6.90 9.33 -5.53
N GLY A 59 -5.91 9.20 -6.42
CA GLY A 59 -4.74 8.37 -6.21
C GLY A 59 -3.79 8.96 -5.17
N VAL A 60 -3.36 8.14 -4.21
CA VAL A 60 -2.30 8.45 -3.24
C VAL A 60 -1.22 7.38 -3.32
N GLY A 61 0.02 7.79 -3.61
CA GLY A 61 1.14 6.84 -3.73
C GLY A 61 2.43 7.39 -3.11
N PHE A 62 3.19 6.49 -2.49
CA PHE A 62 4.48 6.81 -1.89
C PHE A 62 5.52 5.76 -2.25
N VAL A 63 6.78 6.18 -2.26
CA VAL A 63 7.95 5.29 -2.31
C VAL A 63 8.76 5.44 -1.03
N ALA A 64 9.40 4.34 -0.63
CA ALA A 64 10.45 4.33 0.37
C ALA A 64 11.80 4.31 -0.35
N GLU A 65 12.66 5.25 0.00
CA GLU A 65 13.98 5.44 -0.58
C GLU A 65 15.06 5.28 0.49
N ILE A 66 16.14 4.55 0.17
CA ILE A 66 17.36 4.44 0.97
C ILE A 66 18.52 4.80 0.04
N GLU A 67 19.32 5.80 0.40
CA GLU A 67 20.49 6.23 -0.39
C GLU A 67 20.18 6.52 -1.87
N GLY A 68 19.00 7.08 -2.16
CA GLY A 68 18.55 7.39 -3.52
C GLY A 68 17.92 6.22 -4.28
N GLN A 69 17.97 5.00 -3.73
CA GLN A 69 17.33 3.81 -4.30
C GLN A 69 15.92 3.61 -3.74
N VAL A 70 14.94 3.42 -4.62
CA VAL A 70 13.59 3.00 -4.23
C VAL A 70 13.63 1.53 -3.81
N VAL A 71 13.28 1.28 -2.55
CA VAL A 71 13.28 -0.07 -1.95
C VAL A 71 11.87 -0.58 -1.64
N GLY A 72 10.85 0.24 -1.85
CA GLY A 72 9.46 -0.14 -1.68
C GLY A 72 8.51 0.93 -2.21
N PHE A 73 7.27 0.53 -2.48
CA PHE A 73 6.22 1.46 -2.86
C PHE A 73 4.85 1.01 -2.32
N ILE A 74 3.96 1.98 -2.19
CA ILE A 74 2.57 1.77 -1.81
C ILE A 74 1.68 2.65 -2.68
N ILE A 75 0.54 2.11 -3.08
CA ILE A 75 -0.49 2.78 -3.85
C ILE A 75 -1.85 2.51 -3.19
N GLY A 76 -2.62 3.58 -3.04
CA GLY A 76 -4.03 3.50 -2.72
C GLY A 76 -4.83 4.56 -3.44
N GLU A 77 -6.15 4.43 -3.36
CA GLU A 77 -7.11 5.32 -4.02
C GLU A 77 -8.27 5.58 -3.05
N MET A 78 -8.82 6.79 -3.05
CA MET A 78 -10.11 7.02 -2.41
C MET A 78 -11.23 6.68 -3.37
N LYS A 79 -12.20 5.92 -2.89
CA LYS A 79 -13.39 5.53 -3.64
C LYS A 79 -14.62 6.18 -3.01
N GLY A 80 -15.55 6.57 -3.85
CA GLY A 80 -16.83 7.11 -3.44
C GLY A 80 -17.72 6.06 -2.79
N GLU A 81 -18.96 6.43 -2.55
CA GLU A 81 -19.95 5.56 -1.94
C GLU A 81 -20.34 4.40 -2.87
N GLY A 82 -20.65 3.25 -2.30
CA GLY A 82 -21.07 2.08 -3.08
C GLY A 82 -21.33 0.85 -2.22
N PHE A 83 -22.38 0.09 -2.54
CA PHE A 83 -22.79 -1.10 -1.78
C PHE A 83 -22.98 -0.84 -0.27
N GLY A 84 -23.39 0.38 0.11
CA GLY A 84 -23.54 0.79 1.52
C GLY A 84 -22.25 1.25 2.20
N LEU A 85 -21.11 1.30 1.48
CA LEU A 85 -19.90 1.96 1.93
C LEU A 85 -20.01 3.47 1.76
N GLU A 86 -19.52 4.21 2.74
CA GLU A 86 -19.21 5.62 2.59
C GLU A 86 -17.90 5.82 1.82
N LYS A 87 -17.55 7.10 1.56
CA LYS A 87 -16.25 7.47 0.99
C LYS A 87 -15.10 6.85 1.80
N SER A 88 -14.31 6.01 1.15
CA SER A 88 -13.33 5.14 1.81
C SER A 88 -11.99 5.10 1.07
N GLY A 89 -10.93 4.77 1.79
CA GLY A 89 -9.60 4.57 1.24
C GLY A 89 -9.42 3.10 0.85
N TRP A 90 -8.76 2.84 -0.27
CA TRP A 90 -8.46 1.50 -0.73
C TRP A 90 -6.95 1.38 -0.91
N LEU A 91 -6.32 0.48 -0.15
CA LEU A 91 -4.92 0.13 -0.36
C LEU A 91 -4.89 -0.93 -1.46
N GLU A 92 -4.39 -0.55 -2.63
CA GLU A 92 -4.43 -1.38 -3.84
C GLU A 92 -3.15 -2.20 -4.00
N VAL A 93 -1.99 -1.59 -3.70
CA VAL A 93 -0.69 -2.25 -3.86
C VAL A 93 0.25 -1.83 -2.74
N VAL A 94 0.97 -2.80 -2.18
CA VAL A 94 2.13 -2.57 -1.31
C VAL A 94 3.20 -3.59 -1.65
N MET A 95 4.42 -3.13 -1.91
CA MET A 95 5.56 -4.01 -2.15
C MET A 95 6.82 -3.42 -1.55
N VAL A 96 7.66 -4.28 -0.98
CA VAL A 96 8.99 -3.96 -0.47
C VAL A 96 9.96 -4.92 -1.12
N HIS A 97 11.10 -4.43 -1.57
CA HIS A 97 12.14 -5.28 -2.14
C HIS A 97 12.57 -6.37 -1.11
N PRO A 98 12.74 -7.63 -1.52
CA PRO A 98 12.97 -8.76 -0.59
C PRO A 98 14.10 -8.52 0.43
N HIS A 99 15.22 -7.93 0.00
CA HIS A 99 16.38 -7.61 0.86
C HIS A 99 16.09 -6.56 1.95
N TYR A 100 14.95 -5.88 1.86
CA TYR A 100 14.52 -4.83 2.77
C TYR A 100 13.22 -5.17 3.52
N MET A 101 12.65 -6.36 3.29
CA MET A 101 11.51 -6.86 4.05
C MET A 101 11.87 -7.11 5.52
N GLY A 102 10.86 -7.19 6.40
CA GLY A 102 11.06 -7.40 7.84
C GLY A 102 11.59 -6.18 8.61
N LYS A 103 11.98 -5.10 7.92
CA LYS A 103 12.58 -3.89 8.53
C LYS A 103 11.56 -2.77 8.86
N GLY A 104 10.26 -3.03 8.77
CA GLY A 104 9.20 -2.05 9.06
C GLY A 104 8.92 -1.02 7.95
N ILE A 105 9.52 -1.16 6.76
CA ILE A 105 9.33 -0.24 5.61
C ILE A 105 7.87 -0.21 5.15
N GLY A 106 7.27 -1.38 4.91
CA GLY A 106 5.86 -1.47 4.49
C GLY A 106 4.91 -0.80 5.49
N ARG A 107 5.16 -0.98 6.79
CA ARG A 107 4.39 -0.32 7.86
C ARG A 107 4.55 1.20 7.83
N SER A 108 5.75 1.69 7.58
CA SER A 108 6.03 3.12 7.50
C SER A 108 5.32 3.77 6.30
N MET A 109 5.35 3.11 5.14
CA MET A 109 4.60 3.53 3.95
C MET A 109 3.08 3.50 4.19
N ALA A 110 2.55 2.44 4.79
CA ALA A 110 1.13 2.31 5.09
C ALA A 110 0.63 3.40 6.05
N ARG A 111 1.38 3.71 7.11
CA ARG A 111 1.05 4.82 8.03
C ARG A 111 0.98 6.15 7.29
N LYS A 112 1.94 6.44 6.43
CA LYS A 112 1.94 7.67 5.62
C LYS A 112 0.74 7.74 4.66
N LEU A 113 0.34 6.60 4.10
CA LEU A 113 -0.88 6.48 3.30
C LEU A 113 -2.13 6.77 4.13
N PHE A 114 -2.27 6.13 5.29
CA PHE A 114 -3.44 6.33 6.17
C PHE A 114 -3.53 7.76 6.70
N ASP A 115 -2.40 8.38 7.04
CA ASP A 115 -2.37 9.80 7.43
C ASP A 115 -2.85 10.72 6.29
N CYS A 116 -2.52 10.38 5.04
CA CYS A 116 -3.00 11.11 3.87
C CYS A 116 -4.51 10.92 3.68
N PHE A 117 -5.03 9.70 3.82
CA PHE A 117 -6.45 9.41 3.77
C PHE A 117 -7.22 10.14 4.88
N LYS A 118 -6.72 10.08 6.13
CA LYS A 118 -7.32 10.77 7.27
C LYS A 118 -7.42 12.28 7.06
N ARG A 119 -6.36 12.91 6.53
CA ARG A 119 -6.39 14.35 6.19
C ARG A 119 -7.40 14.70 5.09
N ARG A 120 -7.83 13.72 4.30
CA ARG A 120 -8.85 13.87 3.25
C ARG A 120 -10.25 13.40 3.70
N GLY A 121 -10.46 13.22 5.00
CA GLY A 121 -11.76 12.89 5.58
C GLY A 121 -12.14 11.41 5.52
N ILE A 122 -11.20 10.53 5.13
CA ILE A 122 -11.45 9.08 5.07
C ILE A 122 -11.37 8.49 6.48
N ARG A 123 -12.39 7.71 6.83
CA ARG A 123 -12.49 7.01 8.12
C ARG A 123 -12.05 5.55 8.01
N ASP A 124 -12.49 4.87 6.97
CA ASP A 124 -12.24 3.46 6.76
C ASP A 124 -11.30 3.20 5.59
N VAL A 125 -10.40 2.24 5.77
CA VAL A 125 -9.47 1.78 4.74
C VAL A 125 -9.69 0.30 4.47
N TYR A 126 -9.92 -0.04 3.21
CA TYR A 126 -10.16 -1.40 2.74
C TYR A 126 -8.98 -1.89 1.89
N THR A 127 -8.86 -3.22 1.81
CA THR A 127 -7.96 -3.91 0.89
C THR A 127 -8.48 -5.32 0.64
N SER A 128 -7.94 -5.98 -0.36
CA SER A 128 -8.24 -7.38 -0.69
C SER A 128 -6.94 -8.15 -0.82
N VAL A 129 -6.90 -9.35 -0.25
CA VAL A 129 -5.77 -10.28 -0.35
C VAL A 129 -6.28 -11.68 -0.67
N LEU A 130 -5.38 -12.54 -1.18
CA LEU A 130 -5.67 -13.97 -1.29
C LEU A 130 -5.90 -14.55 0.11
N TRP A 131 -6.89 -15.45 0.22
CA TRP A 131 -7.34 -16.00 1.51
C TRP A 131 -6.27 -16.85 2.21
N ASP A 132 -5.33 -17.40 1.44
CA ASP A 132 -4.23 -18.27 1.88
C ASP A 132 -2.86 -17.57 1.89
N ALA A 133 -2.80 -16.27 1.59
CA ALA A 133 -1.56 -15.49 1.64
C ALA A 133 -1.23 -15.08 3.09
N VAL A 134 -0.74 -16.05 3.89
CA VAL A 134 -0.46 -15.92 5.34
C VAL A 134 0.41 -14.70 5.67
N ASP A 135 1.46 -14.44 4.88
CA ASP A 135 2.35 -13.29 5.11
C ASP A 135 1.65 -11.95 4.90
N MET A 136 0.82 -11.85 3.86
CA MET A 136 0.03 -10.65 3.57
C MET A 136 -1.04 -10.42 4.64
N LEU A 137 -1.73 -11.48 5.07
CA LEU A 137 -2.71 -11.42 6.15
C LEU A 137 -2.06 -10.97 7.46
N SER A 138 -0.90 -11.53 7.81
CA SER A 138 -0.14 -11.14 9.01
C SER A 138 0.33 -9.68 8.93
N PHE A 139 0.79 -9.24 7.76
CA PHE A 139 1.16 -7.85 7.53
C PHE A 139 -0.02 -6.90 7.79
N PHE A 140 -1.18 -7.15 7.18
CA PHE A 140 -2.36 -6.29 7.34
C PHE A 140 -2.94 -6.33 8.76
N LYS A 141 -2.98 -7.51 9.39
CA LYS A 141 -3.34 -7.62 10.82
C LYS A 141 -2.42 -6.77 11.70
N SER A 142 -1.12 -6.73 11.39
CA SER A 142 -0.16 -5.87 12.12
C SER A 142 -0.38 -4.36 11.92
N LEU A 143 -1.17 -3.97 10.91
CA LEU A 143 -1.59 -2.60 10.66
C LEU A 143 -2.96 -2.27 11.26
N GLY A 144 -3.61 -3.24 11.92
CA GLY A 144 -4.94 -3.07 12.51
C GLY A 144 -6.10 -3.41 11.57
N PHE A 145 -5.85 -4.04 10.42
CA PHE A 145 -6.93 -4.54 9.58
C PHE A 145 -7.59 -5.76 10.24
N ASP A 146 -8.90 -5.85 10.08
CA ASP A 146 -9.68 -7.04 10.41
C ASP A 146 -10.57 -7.44 9.23
N ARG A 147 -11.26 -8.56 9.37
CA ARG A 147 -12.27 -9.02 8.42
C ARG A 147 -13.36 -7.96 8.28
N SER A 148 -13.57 -7.53 7.05
CA SER A 148 -14.70 -6.67 6.68
C SER A 148 -16.02 -7.42 6.76
N THR A 149 -17.13 -6.71 6.94
CA THR A 149 -18.49 -7.25 6.75
C THR A 149 -18.79 -7.56 5.29
N PHE A 150 -17.94 -7.08 4.36
CA PHE A 150 -18.04 -7.33 2.93
C PHE A 150 -17.11 -8.46 2.49
N ILE A 151 -17.56 -9.22 1.50
CA ILE A 151 -16.79 -10.29 0.84
C ILE A 151 -16.67 -10.01 -0.66
N ASN A 152 -15.61 -10.50 -1.29
CA ASN A 152 -15.48 -10.48 -2.74
C ASN A 152 -16.37 -11.59 -3.35
N LEU A 153 -17.20 -11.23 -4.33
CA LEU A 153 -18.00 -12.18 -5.11
C LEU A 153 -17.40 -12.32 -6.52
N ILE A 154 -17.40 -13.53 -7.06
CA ILE A 154 -16.93 -13.80 -8.42
C ILE A 154 -18.05 -14.42 -9.27
N LYS A 155 -18.20 -13.91 -10.49
CA LYS A 155 -18.97 -14.54 -11.57
C LYS A 155 -18.05 -14.65 -12.76
N HIS A 156 -17.89 -15.86 -13.29
CA HIS A 156 -17.24 -16.05 -14.58
C HIS A 156 -18.24 -15.62 -15.66
N VAL A 157 -17.82 -14.69 -16.50
CA VAL A 157 -18.58 -14.24 -17.68
C VAL A 157 -17.93 -14.96 -18.85
N ASP A 158 -18.71 -15.80 -19.53
CA ASP A 158 -18.29 -16.52 -20.74
C ASP A 158 -18.02 -15.55 -21.91
#